data_AF-A0A094HII8-F1
#
_entry.id   AF-A0A094HII8-F1
#
_cell.length_a   1.000
_cell.length_b   1.000
_cell.length_c   1.000
_cell.angle_alpha   90.00
_cell.angle_beta   90.00
_cell.angle_gamma   90.00
#
_symmetry.space_group_name_H-M   'P 1'
#
loop_
_entity.id
_entity.type
_entity.pdbx_description
1 polymer ?
#
loop_
_entity_poly.entity_id
_entity_poly.type
_entity_poly.pdbx_seq_one_letter_code
_entity_poly.pdbx_strand_id
1 'polypeptide(L)' 'MGQEVNSKSLPSPPMRFPSSGFKTINASEVLEEWRFDDFKTGQYYLVNIHDIFSSKYQAVGKLGFGVTYTVWLAQDLK' A
#
# COMPACT_ATOMS: atom_id res chain seq x y z
N MET A 1 3.35 -35.29 22.66
CA MET A 1 2.17 -34.71 22.02
C MET A 1 2.22 -33.21 22.24
N GLY A 2 2.94 -32.47 21.38
CA GLY A 2 3.07 -31.01 21.51
C GLY A 2 1.82 -30.35 20.93
N GLN A 3 1.11 -29.57 21.73
CA GLN A 3 0.03 -28.74 21.21
C GLN A 3 0.65 -27.51 20.56
N GLU A 4 0.52 -27.43 19.23
CA GLU A 4 0.77 -26.24 18.44
C GLU A 4 -0.26 -25.18 18.86
N VAL A 5 0.19 -24.16 19.59
CA VAL A 5 -0.64 -23.00 19.93
C VAL A 5 -0.85 -22.17 18.66
N ASN A 6 -1.86 -22.55 17.89
CA ASN A 6 -2.32 -21.77 16.75
C ASN A 6 -3.08 -20.55 17.30
N SER A 7 -2.35 -19.48 17.64
CA SER A 7 -2.95 -18.22 18.06
C SER A 7 -3.64 -17.59 16.85
N LYS A 8 -4.91 -17.94 16.64
CA LYS A 8 -5.80 -17.21 15.74
C LYS A 8 -5.99 -15.80 16.31
N SER A 9 -5.17 -14.86 15.85
CA SER A 9 -5.41 -13.42 16.05
C SER A 9 -6.80 -13.08 15.52
N LEU A 10 -7.50 -12.19 16.21
CA LEU A 10 -8.78 -11.66 15.73
C LEU A 10 -8.54 -10.66 14.58
N PRO A 11 -9.49 -10.55 13.64
CA PRO A 11 -9.47 -9.55 12.58
C PRO A 11 -9.18 -8.16 13.09
N SER A 12 -8.04 -7.61 12.66
CA SER A 12 -7.69 -6.22 12.92
C SER A 12 -8.61 -5.32 12.09
N PRO A 13 -9.32 -4.34 12.69
CA PRO A 13 -10.09 -3.39 11.90
C PRO A 13 -9.15 -2.56 11.00
N PRO A 14 -9.61 -2.11 9.82
CA PRO A 14 -8.83 -1.25 8.94
C PRO A 14 -8.32 -0.01 9.68
N MET A 15 -7.04 0.32 9.51
CA MET A 15 -6.49 1.56 10.03
C MET A 15 -7.18 2.76 9.39
N ARG A 16 -7.54 3.72 10.25
CA ARG A 16 -7.99 5.05 9.85
C ARG A 16 -6.78 5.97 9.84
N PHE A 17 -6.42 6.50 8.67
CA PHE A 17 -5.38 7.51 8.59
C PHE A 17 -6.01 8.90 8.67
N PRO A 18 -5.28 9.88 9.22
CA PRO A 18 -5.69 11.27 9.15
C PRO A 18 -5.70 11.74 7.70
N SER A 19 -6.76 12.46 7.30
CA SER A 19 -6.87 13.06 5.96
C SER A 19 -6.19 14.42 5.84
N SER A 20 -5.63 14.94 6.95
CA SER A 20 -4.97 16.25 7.03
C SER A 20 -3.84 16.23 8.06
N GLY A 21 -3.03 17.29 8.09
CA GLY A 21 -1.92 17.42 9.07
C GLY A 21 -0.57 16.93 8.54
N PHE A 22 -0.49 16.62 7.25
CA PHE A 22 0.75 16.33 6.53
C PHE A 22 0.98 17.37 5.44
N LYS A 23 2.26 17.60 5.10
CA LYS A 23 2.63 18.44 3.96
C LYS A 23 2.23 17.74 2.67
N THR A 24 1.41 18.41 1.86
CA THR A 24 1.04 17.91 0.52
C THR A 24 2.02 18.50 -0.50
N ILE A 25 2.43 17.69 -1.48
CA ILE A 25 3.22 18.15 -2.63
C ILE A 25 2.29 18.73 -3.70
N ASN A 26 2.82 19.63 -4.53
CA ASN A 26 2.01 20.21 -5.60
C ASN A 26 1.69 19.13 -6.64
N ALA A 27 0.46 19.09 -7.16
CA ALA A 27 0.08 18.07 -8.16
C ALA A 27 0.89 18.15 -9.46
N SER A 28 1.53 19.30 -9.72
CA SER A 28 2.44 19.52 -10.84
C SER A 28 3.86 19.01 -10.59
N GLU A 29 4.18 18.58 -9.37
CA GLU A 29 5.50 18.06 -9.02
C GLU A 29 5.65 16.63 -9.55
N VAL A 30 6.62 16.42 -10.44
CA VAL A 30 6.90 15.11 -11.04
C VAL A 30 7.54 14.23 -9.98
N LEU A 31 6.81 13.21 -9.51
CA LEU A 31 7.36 12.20 -8.62
C LEU A 31 8.43 11.38 -9.37
N GLU A 32 9.42 10.84 -8.66
CA GLU A 32 10.53 10.05 -9.23
C GLU A 32 10.06 8.97 -10.23
N GLU A 33 8.94 8.30 -9.93
CA GLU A 33 8.35 7.24 -10.76
C GLU A 33 7.74 7.76 -12.08
N TRP A 34 7.27 9.02 -12.11
CA TRP A 34 6.66 9.65 -13.28
C TRP A 34 7.70 10.03 -14.36
N ARG A 35 8.99 9.87 -14.05
CA ARG A 35 10.10 10.08 -14.99
C ARG A 35 10.20 8.94 -16.01
N PHE A 36 9.63 7.77 -15.73
CA PHE A 36 9.63 6.64 -16.63
C PHE A 36 8.43 6.70 -17.58
N ASP A 37 8.67 6.65 -18.89
CA ASP A 37 7.59 6.67 -19.89
C ASP A 37 6.67 5.46 -19.75
N ASP A 38 7.19 4.31 -19.32
CA ASP A 38 6.39 3.14 -19.01
C ASP A 38 5.30 3.46 -17.97
N PHE A 39 5.60 4.33 -16.99
CA PHE A 39 4.62 4.74 -15.99
C PHE A 39 3.49 5.56 -16.60
N LYS A 40 3.81 6.40 -17.58
CA LYS A 40 2.84 7.23 -18.31
C LYS A 40 1.96 6.41 -19.26
N THR A 41 2.42 5.23 -19.70
CA THR A 41 1.63 4.37 -20.60
C THR A 41 0.48 3.62 -19.90
N GLY A 42 0.28 3.81 -18.60
CA GLY A 42 -0.81 3.16 -17.85
C GLY A 42 -0.57 1.67 -17.59
N GLN A 43 0.67 1.21 -17.72
CA GLN A 43 1.05 -0.19 -17.53
C GLN A 43 1.20 -0.61 -16.06
N TYR A 44 1.02 0.31 -15.11
CA TYR A 44 1.10 0.03 -13.68
C TYR A 44 -0.27 0.08 -13.02
N TYR A 45 -0.48 -0.83 -12.09
CA TYR A 45 -1.64 -0.78 -11.21
C TYR A 45 -1.45 0.34 -10.19
N LEU A 46 -2.29 1.36 -10.27
CA LEU A 46 -2.24 2.49 -9.35
C LEU A 46 -2.78 2.05 -7.98
N VAL A 47 -1.96 2.19 -6.95
CA VAL A 47 -2.30 1.84 -5.57
C VAL A 47 -2.35 3.12 -4.75
N ASN A 48 -3.47 3.34 -4.08
CA ASN A 48 -3.62 4.41 -3.10
C ASN A 48 -3.38 3.86 -1.69
N ILE A 49 -2.82 4.69 -0.81
CA ILE A 49 -2.85 4.39 0.64
C ILE A 49 -4.32 4.23 1.04
N HIS A 50 -4.62 3.22 1.86
CA HIS A 50 -5.96 2.71 2.25
C HIS A 50 -6.57 1.65 1.33
N ASP A 51 -6.05 1.40 0.13
CA ASP A 51 -6.62 0.37 -0.73
C ASP A 51 -6.59 -1.00 -0.02
N ILE A 52 -7.71 -1.71 -0.07
CA ILE A 52 -7.84 -3.05 0.50
C ILE A 52 -7.81 -4.08 -0.61
N PHE A 53 -6.74 -4.87 -0.64
CA PHE A 53 -6.54 -5.96 -1.58
C PHE A 53 -7.08 -7.27 -1.04
N SER A 54 -7.84 -7.99 -1.88
CA SER A 54 -8.44 -9.29 -1.56
C SER A 54 -9.26 -9.29 -0.25
N SER A 55 -9.85 -8.14 0.10
CA SER A 55 -10.57 -7.93 1.38
C SER A 55 -9.75 -8.24 2.63
N LYS A 56 -8.41 -8.24 2.52
CA LYS A 56 -7.51 -8.72 3.58
C LYS A 56 -6.32 -7.80 3.85
N TYR A 57 -5.76 -7.20 2.82
CA TYR A 57 -4.50 -6.45 2.94
C TYR A 57 -4.75 -4.98 2.69
N GLN A 58 -4.64 -4.15 3.72
CA GLN A 58 -4.74 -2.71 3.57
C GLN A 58 -3.36 -2.13 3.27
N ALA A 59 -3.20 -1.42 2.15
CA ALA A 59 -1.97 -0.71 1.84
C ALA A 59 -1.77 0.47 2.80
N VAL A 60 -0.61 0.50 3.49
CA VAL A 60 -0.30 1.52 4.51
C VAL A 60 0.79 2.49 4.08
N GLY A 61 1.63 2.09 3.13
CA GLY A 61 2.70 2.93 2.61
C GLY A 61 3.50 2.24 1.52
N LYS A 62 4.09 3.02 0.62
CA LYS A 62 4.95 2.52 -0.46
C LYS A 62 6.35 2.27 0.08
N LEU A 63 6.92 1.10 -0.21
CA LEU A 63 8.29 0.74 0.17
C LEU A 63 9.29 0.92 -0.97
N GLY A 64 8.84 0.79 -2.22
CA GLY A 64 9.71 0.95 -3.39
C GLY A 64 9.00 0.67 -4.70
N PHE A 65 9.74 0.80 -5.79
CA PHE A 65 9.28 0.51 -7.15
C PHE A 65 10.45 0.04 -8.03
N GLY A 66 10.10 -0.61 -9.13
CA GLY A 66 10.99 -1.00 -10.21
C GLY A 66 10.26 -0.85 -11.54
N VAL A 67 10.92 -1.25 -12.63
CA VAL A 67 10.40 -1.07 -13.99
C VAL A 67 9.08 -1.82 -14.21
N THR A 68 8.75 -2.86 -13.45
CA THR A 68 7.51 -3.63 -13.66
C THR A 68 6.73 -3.89 -12.38
N TYR A 69 7.18 -3.36 -11.24
CA TYR A 69 6.56 -3.66 -9.96
C TYR A 69 6.61 -2.48 -8.99
N THR A 70 5.64 -2.44 -8.08
CA THR A 70 5.65 -1.55 -6.91
C THR A 70 5.52 -2.40 -5.66
N VAL A 71 6.28 -2.05 -4.62
CA VAL A 71 6.27 -2.78 -3.35
C VAL A 71 5.59 -1.90 -2.30
N TRP A 72 4.61 -2.47 -1.60
CA TRP A 72 3.81 -1.79 -0.59
C TRP A 72 3.90 -2.52 0.74
N LEU A 73 4.03 -1.75 1.82
CA LEU A 73 3.74 -2.23 3.16
C LEU A 73 2.22 -2.34 3.31
N ALA A 74 1.75 -3.46 3.86
CA ALA A 74 0.34 -3.68 4.08
C ALA A 74 0.06 -4.20 5.50
N GLN A 75 -1.07 -3.80 6.06
CA GLN A 75 -1.63 -4.37 7.27
C GLN A 75 -2.49 -5.59 6.91
N ASP A 76 -2.29 -6.71 7.60
CA ASP A 76 -3.20 -7.84 7.53
C ASP A 76 -4.45 -7.55 8.40
N LEU A 77 -5.62 -7.66 7.80
CA LEU A 77 -6.92 -7.47 8.45
C LEU A 77 -7.53 -8.80 8.96
N LYS A 78 -6.78 -9.91 8.89
CA LYS A 78 -7.16 -11.21 9.46
C LYS A 78 -7.15 -11.27 10.98
#